data_AF-A0AAV8H9V3-F1
#
_entry.id   AF-A0AAV8H9V3-F1
#
_cell.length_a   1.000
_cell.length_b   1.000
_cell.length_c   1.000
_cell.angle_alpha   90.00
_cell.angle_beta   90.00
_cell.angle_gamma   90.00
#
_symmetry.space_group_name_H-M   'P 1'
#
loop_
_entity.id
_entity.type
_entity.pdbx_description
1 polymer ?
#
loop_
_entity_poly.entity_id
_entity_poly.type
_entity_poly.pdbx_seq_one_letter_code
_entity_poly.pdbx_strand_id
1 'polypeptide(L)'
;MADDALIKKEQDKTFAEIGVCAELVEACEALNWKTPSKIQAEAIPYALEGRDLIGLAQTGSGKTGAFALPIIQSLLEHKSPFFACVLSPTRELAIQIAEQFEALGSGIGVKCSVLVGGVDMMQQQLSLGKRPHIVVATPGRLLDHLTNTKGFSLRTLKYLVLDEADRLLNLDFEKAIDDILKAIPKERRTYLFSATMTNKVNKLQRACLRNPVKIEAASKYSTVDTLKQQYRFIPAKYKDCYLVYILTEMSGSTSMVFTRTCEATRLLSLILRNLGLKAIPISGQMSQAKRLGALNKFKAGECNIMICTDVASRGLDIPSVDMVINYDIPTNSKDYIHRVGRTARAGRSGLAVSLVNQYELEWYLQIEQLIGKKLEEYPAEEAEVLMLLERVSDAKRISQMKIKESFTNKRKRRGEDDGEDDAERLAISHKNSHKNSKGSKKFRNKQR
;
A
#
# COMPACT_ATOMS: atom_id res chain seq x y z
N MET A 1 33.58 33.11 -11.75
CA MET A 1 32.98 32.91 -13.10
C MET A 1 33.63 31.74 -13.85
N ALA A 2 34.01 30.64 -13.17
CA ALA A 2 34.53 29.45 -13.83
C ALA A 2 34.12 28.12 -13.15
N ASP A 3 33.20 28.16 -12.17
CA ASP A 3 32.75 26.96 -11.42
C ASP A 3 31.27 26.61 -11.64
N ASP A 4 30.49 27.44 -12.35
CA ASP A 4 29.06 27.18 -12.61
C ASP A 4 28.79 26.36 -13.89
N ALA A 5 29.83 25.87 -14.57
CA ALA A 5 29.71 25.18 -15.86
C ALA A 5 29.77 23.63 -15.78
N LEU A 6 29.75 23.04 -14.58
CA LEU A 6 29.85 21.59 -14.37
C LEU A 6 28.59 20.90 -13.83
N ILE A 7 27.44 21.58 -13.79
CA ILE A 7 26.14 20.91 -13.64
C ILE A 7 25.73 20.38 -15.02
N LYS A 8 26.34 19.25 -15.42
CA LYS A 8 25.98 18.51 -16.63
C LYS A 8 24.45 18.29 -16.66
N LYS A 9 23.80 18.74 -17.73
CA LYS A 9 22.51 18.22 -18.21
C LYS A 9 22.54 16.69 -18.13
N GLU A 10 21.79 16.08 -17.22
CA GLU A 10 21.39 14.68 -17.35
C GLU A 10 20.57 14.62 -18.64
N GLN A 11 21.18 14.13 -19.73
CA GLN A 11 20.47 13.79 -20.95
C GLN A 11 19.44 12.71 -20.60
N ASP A 12 18.16 13.00 -20.79
CA ASP A 12 17.07 12.04 -20.62
C ASP A 12 17.30 10.87 -21.59
N LYS A 13 17.91 9.78 -21.09
CA LYS A 13 18.16 8.56 -21.86
C LYS A 13 16.85 8.01 -22.39
N THR A 14 16.83 7.43 -23.59
CA THR A 14 15.64 6.72 -24.10
C THR A 14 15.60 5.27 -23.61
N PHE A 15 14.44 4.60 -23.72
CA PHE A 15 14.35 3.17 -23.42
C PHE A 15 15.25 2.32 -24.33
N ALA A 16 15.38 2.69 -25.61
CA ALA A 16 16.27 2.03 -26.55
C ALA A 16 17.75 2.15 -26.12
N GLU A 17 18.17 3.34 -25.67
CA GLU A 17 19.56 3.59 -25.23
C GLU A 17 19.97 2.80 -23.97
N ILE A 18 19.00 2.38 -23.14
CA ILE A 18 19.25 1.54 -21.97
C ILE A 18 19.08 0.04 -22.26
N GLY A 19 18.96 -0.35 -23.53
CA GLY A 19 18.95 -1.75 -23.99
C GLY A 19 17.57 -2.41 -24.06
N VAL A 20 16.47 -1.64 -24.02
CA VAL A 20 15.14 -2.22 -24.24
C VAL A 20 14.92 -2.51 -25.72
N CYS A 21 14.47 -3.72 -26.07
CA CYS A 21 14.22 -4.12 -27.45
C CYS A 21 13.05 -3.34 -28.08
N ALA A 22 13.01 -3.28 -29.41
CA ALA A 22 12.08 -2.44 -30.17
C ALA A 22 10.60 -2.72 -29.82
N GLU A 23 10.22 -3.98 -29.69
CA GLU A 23 8.84 -4.39 -29.36
C GLU A 23 8.38 -3.87 -28.00
N LEU A 24 9.30 -3.78 -27.03
CA LEU A 24 9.02 -3.26 -25.70
C LEU A 24 9.12 -1.73 -25.65
N VAL A 25 9.91 -1.11 -26.51
CA VAL A 25 9.91 0.35 -26.69
C VAL A 25 8.55 0.80 -27.24
N GLU A 26 8.02 0.13 -28.26
CA GLU A 26 6.67 0.40 -28.80
C GLU A 26 5.59 0.21 -27.73
N ALA A 27 5.69 -0.83 -26.89
CA ALA A 27 4.76 -1.04 -25.78
C ALA A 27 4.84 0.08 -24.73
N CYS A 28 6.05 0.56 -24.41
CA CYS A 28 6.24 1.73 -23.55
C CYS A 28 5.59 2.98 -24.15
N GLU A 29 5.77 3.26 -25.44
CA GLU A 29 5.17 4.40 -26.13
C GLU A 29 3.64 4.34 -26.11
N ALA A 30 3.05 3.17 -26.37
CA ALA A 30 1.61 2.94 -26.29
C ALA A 30 1.04 3.20 -24.88
N LEU A 31 1.85 2.96 -23.84
CA LEU A 31 1.52 3.27 -22.45
C LEU A 31 1.88 4.71 -22.04
N ASN A 32 2.28 5.56 -23.00
CA ASN A 32 2.75 6.94 -22.79
C ASN A 32 3.99 7.04 -21.88
N TRP A 33 4.84 6.00 -21.85
CA TRP A 33 6.13 6.02 -21.16
C TRP A 33 7.20 6.56 -22.11
N LYS A 34 7.31 7.88 -22.18
CA LYS A 34 8.23 8.55 -23.12
C LYS A 34 9.69 8.42 -22.72
N THR A 35 9.98 8.54 -21.42
CA THR A 35 11.34 8.46 -20.88
C THR A 35 11.38 7.51 -19.68
N PRO A 36 12.46 6.73 -19.52
CA PRO A 36 12.67 5.89 -18.36
C PRO A 36 12.82 6.76 -17.11
N SER A 37 12.19 6.34 -16.02
CA SER A 37 12.45 6.96 -14.72
C SER A 37 13.87 6.66 -14.23
N LYS A 38 14.38 7.41 -13.25
CA LYS A 38 15.74 7.21 -12.70
C LYS A 38 16.00 5.75 -12.30
N ILE A 39 15.07 5.12 -11.58
CA ILE A 39 15.19 3.71 -11.20
C ILE A 39 15.18 2.76 -12.40
N GLN A 40 14.45 3.07 -13.47
CA GLN A 40 14.43 2.26 -14.69
C GLN A 40 15.75 2.40 -15.47
N ALA A 41 16.22 3.64 -15.66
CA ALA A 41 17.46 3.94 -16.37
C ALA A 41 18.70 3.34 -15.68
N GLU A 42 18.70 3.25 -14.35
CA GLU A 42 19.78 2.61 -13.59
C GLU A 42 19.62 1.10 -13.49
N ALA A 43 18.41 0.57 -13.30
CA ALA A 43 18.21 -0.87 -13.05
C ALA A 43 18.21 -1.74 -14.29
N ILE A 44 17.59 -1.28 -15.39
CA ILE A 44 17.35 -2.10 -16.57
C ILE A 44 18.66 -2.62 -17.18
N PRO A 45 19.72 -1.81 -17.38
CA PRO A 45 20.97 -2.30 -17.95
C PRO A 45 21.57 -3.49 -17.15
N TYR A 46 21.65 -3.36 -15.82
CA TYR A 46 22.16 -4.45 -14.97
C TYR A 46 21.23 -5.67 -14.93
N ALA A 47 19.92 -5.48 -15.02
CA ALA A 47 18.98 -6.58 -15.13
C ALA A 47 19.17 -7.37 -16.43
N LEU A 48 19.41 -6.69 -17.55
CA LEU A 48 19.65 -7.31 -18.85
C LEU A 48 20.99 -8.06 -18.91
N GLU A 49 22.00 -7.62 -18.13
CA GLU A 49 23.23 -8.40 -17.89
C GLU A 49 23.00 -9.67 -17.04
N GLY A 50 21.78 -9.91 -16.56
CA GLY A 50 21.44 -11.05 -15.73
C GLY A 50 21.93 -10.94 -14.29
N ARG A 51 22.16 -9.72 -13.77
CA ARG A 51 22.53 -9.51 -12.38
C ARG A 51 21.31 -9.52 -11.47
N ASP A 52 21.48 -9.97 -10.23
CA ASP A 52 20.50 -9.76 -9.17
C ASP A 52 20.45 -8.28 -8.79
N LEU A 53 19.27 -7.78 -8.39
CA LEU A 53 19.07 -6.35 -8.13
C LEU A 53 18.48 -6.07 -6.75
N ILE A 54 18.90 -4.96 -6.16
CA ILE A 54 18.23 -4.30 -5.04
C ILE A 54 17.90 -2.87 -5.46
N GLY A 55 16.62 -2.59 -5.67
CA GLY A 55 16.12 -1.26 -5.99
C GLY A 55 15.52 -0.58 -4.77
N LEU A 56 16.15 0.48 -4.27
CA LEU A 56 15.62 1.35 -3.23
C LEU A 56 14.99 2.58 -3.85
N ALA A 57 13.67 2.56 -3.94
CA ALA A 57 12.90 3.66 -4.49
C ALA A 57 11.48 3.74 -3.92
N GLN A 58 10.94 4.96 -3.90
CA GLN A 58 9.62 5.26 -3.36
C GLN A 58 8.50 4.68 -4.24
N THR A 59 7.28 4.58 -3.71
CA THR A 59 6.12 4.19 -4.52
C THR A 59 5.87 5.23 -5.62
N GLY A 60 5.54 4.79 -6.83
CA GLY A 60 5.29 5.69 -7.97
C GLY A 60 6.55 6.14 -8.72
N SER A 61 7.74 5.62 -8.37
CA SER A 61 9.00 5.89 -9.07
C SER A 61 9.19 5.08 -10.37
N GLY A 62 8.25 4.22 -10.76
CA GLY A 62 8.37 3.37 -11.96
C GLY A 62 9.01 1.99 -11.74
N LYS A 63 9.12 1.53 -10.47
CA LYS A 63 9.72 0.23 -10.11
C LYS A 63 9.15 -0.96 -10.89
N THR A 64 7.85 -0.97 -11.14
CA THR A 64 7.21 -2.07 -11.88
C THR A 64 7.79 -2.23 -13.28
N GLY A 65 7.96 -1.14 -14.02
CA GLY A 65 8.66 -1.17 -15.32
C GLY A 65 10.11 -1.61 -15.20
N ALA A 66 10.81 -1.21 -14.13
CA ALA A 66 12.22 -1.52 -13.92
C ALA A 66 12.50 -3.03 -13.79
N PHE A 67 11.56 -3.82 -13.26
CA PHE A 67 11.68 -5.28 -13.25
C PHE A 67 10.87 -5.97 -14.37
N ALA A 68 9.76 -5.41 -14.83
CA ALA A 68 8.91 -6.06 -15.82
C ALA A 68 9.57 -6.10 -17.20
N LEU A 69 10.15 -4.98 -17.64
CA LEU A 69 10.81 -4.87 -18.95
C LEU A 69 11.92 -5.91 -19.17
N PRO A 70 12.93 -6.06 -18.30
CA PRO A 70 13.97 -7.07 -18.50
C PRO A 70 13.44 -8.50 -18.40
N ILE A 71 12.43 -8.76 -17.57
CA ILE A 71 11.80 -10.09 -17.47
C ILE A 71 11.07 -10.45 -18.76
N ILE A 72 10.29 -9.52 -19.33
CA ILE A 72 9.56 -9.76 -20.57
C ILE A 72 10.54 -9.89 -21.75
N GLN A 73 11.62 -9.10 -21.77
CA GLN A 73 12.65 -9.24 -22.81
C GLN A 73 13.34 -10.61 -22.75
N SER A 74 13.68 -11.10 -21.55
CA SER A 74 14.22 -12.46 -21.40
C SER A 74 13.20 -13.55 -21.75
N LEU A 75 11.91 -13.30 -21.51
CA LEU A 75 10.83 -14.21 -21.88
C LEU A 75 10.62 -14.28 -23.41
N LEU A 76 10.88 -13.20 -24.14
CA LEU A 76 10.84 -13.17 -25.61
C LEU A 76 11.80 -14.17 -26.23
N GLU A 77 13.03 -14.23 -25.71
CA GLU A 77 14.08 -15.14 -26.17
C GLU A 77 13.77 -16.59 -25.77
N HIS A 78 13.19 -16.80 -24.58
CA HIS A 78 12.99 -18.11 -23.98
C HIS A 78 11.58 -18.28 -23.41
N LYS A 79 10.59 -18.41 -24.29
CA LYS A 79 9.20 -18.62 -23.90
C LYS A 79 9.03 -19.91 -23.11
N SER A 80 8.67 -19.77 -21.84
CA SER A 80 8.31 -20.91 -20.99
C SER A 80 7.26 -20.52 -19.95
N PRO A 81 6.41 -21.47 -19.52
CA PRO A 81 5.43 -21.20 -18.48
C PRO A 81 6.11 -21.05 -17.12
N PHE A 82 5.48 -20.29 -16.23
CA PHE A 82 5.98 -20.03 -14.88
C PHE A 82 7.41 -19.46 -14.86
N PHE A 83 7.71 -18.60 -15.82
CA PHE A 83 9.02 -17.99 -16.04
C PHE A 83 9.43 -17.05 -14.90
N ALA A 84 8.47 -16.27 -14.41
CA ALA A 84 8.69 -15.33 -13.31
C ALA A 84 7.60 -15.42 -12.24
N CYS A 85 8.00 -15.13 -11.00
CA CYS A 85 7.12 -15.07 -9.85
C CYS A 85 7.37 -13.77 -9.11
N VAL A 86 6.31 -12.99 -8.92
CA VAL A 86 6.37 -11.70 -8.24
C VAL A 86 5.57 -11.78 -6.94
N LEU A 87 6.27 -11.65 -5.82
CA LEU A 87 5.65 -11.57 -4.51
C LEU A 87 5.31 -10.12 -4.17
N SER A 88 4.07 -9.92 -3.75
CA SER A 88 3.52 -8.62 -3.39
C SER A 88 2.77 -8.69 -2.05
N PRO A 89 2.84 -7.68 -1.17
CA PRO A 89 2.23 -7.71 0.15
C PRO A 89 0.70 -7.65 0.14
N THR A 90 0.09 -7.16 -0.94
CA THR A 90 -1.36 -6.91 -0.99
C THR A 90 -1.97 -7.47 -2.27
N ARG A 91 -3.27 -7.77 -2.22
CA ARG A 91 -3.97 -8.36 -3.35
C ARG A 91 -4.06 -7.40 -4.53
N GLU A 92 -4.28 -6.14 -4.19
CA GLU A 92 -4.51 -5.07 -5.13
C GLU A 92 -3.21 -4.75 -5.87
N LEU A 93 -2.07 -4.69 -5.16
CA LEU A 93 -0.76 -4.51 -5.80
C LEU A 93 -0.40 -5.71 -6.70
N ALA A 94 -0.77 -6.93 -6.31
CA ALA A 94 -0.58 -8.10 -7.17
C ALA A 94 -1.38 -8.00 -8.49
N ILE A 95 -2.62 -7.51 -8.44
CA ILE A 95 -3.45 -7.28 -9.64
C ILE A 95 -2.80 -6.21 -10.52
N GLN A 96 -2.40 -5.07 -9.94
CA GLN A 96 -1.73 -3.99 -10.68
C GLN A 96 -0.48 -4.47 -11.41
N ILE A 97 0.37 -5.24 -10.71
CA ILE A 97 1.61 -5.75 -11.29
C ILE A 97 1.27 -6.67 -12.47
N ALA A 98 0.29 -7.56 -12.33
CA ALA A 98 -0.15 -8.43 -13.42
C ALA A 98 -0.68 -7.63 -14.63
N GLU A 99 -1.52 -6.63 -14.40
CA GLU A 99 -2.03 -5.74 -15.45
C GLU A 99 -0.87 -5.02 -16.18
N GLN A 100 0.16 -4.58 -15.46
CA GLN A 100 1.34 -3.95 -16.06
C GLN A 100 2.17 -4.94 -16.89
N PHE A 101 2.36 -6.18 -16.43
CA PHE A 101 3.02 -7.22 -17.24
C PHE A 101 2.24 -7.54 -18.52
N GLU A 102 0.91 -7.64 -18.44
CA GLU A 102 0.06 -7.92 -19.60
C GLU A 102 0.02 -6.75 -20.58
N ALA A 103 -0.03 -5.51 -20.08
CA ALA A 103 0.01 -4.31 -20.90
C ALA A 103 1.33 -4.19 -21.67
N LEU A 104 2.47 -4.29 -20.97
CA LEU A 104 3.81 -4.24 -21.57
C LEU A 104 4.06 -5.43 -22.52
N GLY A 105 3.52 -6.59 -22.19
CA GLY A 105 3.71 -7.82 -22.96
C GLY A 105 2.59 -8.13 -23.96
N SER A 106 1.69 -7.19 -24.22
CA SER A 106 0.47 -7.41 -25.01
C SER A 106 0.76 -7.86 -26.44
N GLY A 107 1.70 -7.21 -27.12
CA GLY A 107 2.16 -7.59 -28.47
C GLY A 107 2.82 -8.97 -28.56
N ILE A 108 3.21 -9.55 -27.42
CA ILE A 108 3.99 -10.79 -27.31
C ILE A 108 3.11 -11.95 -26.80
N GLY A 109 1.92 -11.64 -26.29
CA GLY A 109 0.99 -12.59 -25.69
C GLY A 109 1.41 -13.04 -24.28
N VAL A 110 1.98 -12.13 -23.47
CA VAL A 110 2.26 -12.39 -22.06
C VAL A 110 0.96 -12.74 -21.33
N LYS A 111 1.03 -13.70 -20.42
CA LYS A 111 -0.12 -14.23 -19.66
C LYS A 111 0.25 -14.24 -18.20
N CYS A 112 -0.54 -13.59 -17.37
CA CYS A 112 -0.36 -13.59 -15.94
C CYS A 112 -1.40 -14.45 -15.23
N SER A 113 -1.07 -14.91 -14.02
CA SER A 113 -2.04 -15.42 -13.07
C SER A 113 -1.81 -14.76 -11.71
N VAL A 114 -2.90 -14.25 -11.13
CA VAL A 114 -2.86 -13.56 -9.84
C VAL A 114 -3.31 -14.52 -8.74
N LEU A 115 -2.43 -14.78 -7.77
CA LEU A 115 -2.71 -15.67 -6.65
C LEU A 115 -2.83 -14.90 -5.33
N VAL A 116 -4.08 -14.64 -4.92
CA VAL A 116 -4.37 -13.80 -3.75
C VAL A 116 -5.44 -14.43 -2.87
N GLY A 117 -5.37 -14.16 -1.56
CA GLY A 117 -6.40 -14.62 -0.62
C GLY A 117 -7.79 -14.11 -1.00
N GLY A 118 -8.84 -14.71 -0.43
CA GLY A 118 -10.24 -14.24 -0.53
C GLY A 118 -10.82 -14.13 -1.94
N VAL A 119 -10.10 -14.64 -2.94
CA VAL A 119 -10.62 -15.08 -4.24
C VAL A 119 -10.74 -16.59 -4.17
N ASP A 120 -11.69 -17.14 -4.93
CA ASP A 120 -11.94 -18.57 -4.96
C ASP A 120 -10.69 -19.38 -5.36
N MET A 121 -10.48 -20.52 -4.71
CA MET A 121 -9.28 -21.36 -4.93
C MET A 121 -9.37 -22.09 -6.27
N MET A 122 -10.55 -22.58 -6.64
CA MET A 122 -10.76 -23.34 -7.87
C MET A 122 -10.54 -22.45 -9.10
N GLN A 123 -11.02 -21.20 -9.07
CA GLN A 123 -10.74 -20.21 -10.12
C GLN A 123 -9.24 -19.98 -10.31
N GLN A 124 -8.47 -19.85 -9.22
CA GLN A 124 -7.02 -19.70 -9.28
C GLN A 124 -6.33 -20.96 -9.82
N GLN A 125 -6.81 -22.16 -9.45
CA GLN A 125 -6.30 -23.43 -10.00
C GLN A 125 -6.55 -23.54 -11.51
N LEU A 126 -7.73 -23.16 -11.99
CA LEU A 126 -8.04 -23.14 -13.42
C LEU A 126 -7.14 -22.15 -14.17
N SER A 127 -6.87 -20.98 -13.58
CA SER A 127 -5.92 -19.99 -14.13
C SER A 127 -4.50 -20.57 -14.24
N LEU A 128 -4.02 -21.27 -13.21
CA LEU A 128 -2.72 -21.94 -13.24
C LEU A 128 -2.67 -23.08 -14.28
N GLY A 129 -3.78 -23.79 -14.49
CA GLY A 129 -3.92 -24.82 -15.53
C GLY A 129 -3.69 -24.30 -16.95
N LYS A 130 -3.90 -23.00 -17.20
CA LYS A 130 -3.59 -22.33 -18.48
C LYS A 130 -2.10 -22.09 -18.70
N ARG A 131 -1.24 -22.47 -17.74
CA ARG A 131 0.23 -22.35 -17.80
C ARG A 131 0.70 -20.91 -18.11
N PRO A 132 0.34 -19.92 -17.26
CA PRO A 132 0.75 -18.53 -17.44
C PRO A 132 2.28 -18.39 -17.45
N HIS A 133 2.78 -17.32 -18.06
CA HIS A 133 4.21 -16.99 -18.06
C HIS A 133 4.64 -16.38 -16.72
N ILE A 134 3.80 -15.52 -16.14
CA ILE A 134 4.09 -14.77 -14.92
C ILE A 134 3.08 -15.13 -13.83
N VAL A 135 3.56 -15.42 -12.63
CA VAL A 135 2.71 -15.61 -11.44
C VAL A 135 2.91 -14.44 -10.50
N VAL A 136 1.86 -13.67 -10.23
CA VAL A 136 1.91 -12.56 -9.28
C VAL A 136 1.09 -12.93 -8.05
N ALA A 137 1.66 -12.87 -6.86
CA ALA A 137 1.01 -13.49 -5.70
C ALA A 137 1.28 -12.81 -4.36
N THR A 138 0.31 -12.95 -3.45
CA THR A 138 0.58 -12.77 -2.01
C THR A 138 1.24 -14.04 -1.44
N PRO A 139 2.23 -13.93 -0.53
CA PRO A 139 3.01 -15.09 -0.07
C PRO A 139 2.15 -16.23 0.49
N GLY A 140 1.17 -15.93 1.35
CA GLY A 140 0.33 -16.96 1.95
C GLY A 140 -0.46 -17.77 0.92
N ARG A 141 -1.03 -17.12 -0.10
CA ARG A 141 -1.80 -17.82 -1.15
C ARG A 141 -0.89 -18.58 -2.12
N LEU A 142 0.29 -18.05 -2.45
CA LEU A 142 1.24 -18.81 -3.28
C LEU A 142 1.66 -20.10 -2.57
N LEU A 143 2.00 -20.02 -1.28
CA LEU A 143 2.40 -21.19 -0.50
C LEU A 143 1.28 -22.24 -0.48
N ASP A 144 0.03 -21.81 -0.25
CA ASP A 144 -1.14 -22.68 -0.31
C ASP A 144 -1.25 -23.41 -1.66
N HIS A 145 -1.07 -22.71 -2.78
CA HIS A 145 -1.04 -23.36 -4.09
C HIS A 145 0.15 -24.32 -4.26
N LEU A 146 1.35 -23.94 -3.85
CA LEU A 146 2.54 -24.81 -3.93
C LEU A 146 2.40 -26.10 -3.12
N THR A 147 1.65 -26.06 -2.01
CA THR A 147 1.42 -27.22 -1.15
C THR A 147 0.21 -28.06 -1.59
N ASN A 148 -0.90 -27.41 -1.92
CA ASN A 148 -2.20 -28.08 -2.04
C ASN A 148 -2.73 -28.21 -3.49
N THR A 149 -2.13 -27.52 -4.47
CA THR A 149 -2.56 -27.64 -5.87
C THR A 149 -1.75 -28.70 -6.61
N LYS A 150 -2.41 -29.82 -6.92
CA LYS A 150 -1.79 -30.93 -7.66
C LYS A 150 -1.25 -30.45 -9.01
N GLY A 151 -0.01 -30.83 -9.32
CA GLY A 151 0.65 -30.51 -10.58
C GLY A 151 1.16 -29.08 -10.73
N PHE A 152 0.93 -28.20 -9.75
CA PHE A 152 1.52 -26.85 -9.75
C PHE A 152 2.90 -26.88 -9.10
N SER A 153 3.88 -26.29 -9.77
CA SER A 153 5.25 -26.16 -9.26
C SER A 153 5.96 -25.00 -9.94
N LEU A 154 6.88 -24.36 -9.21
CA LEU A 154 7.76 -23.30 -9.70
C LEU A 154 9.22 -23.78 -9.83
N ARG A 155 9.45 -25.08 -10.01
CA ARG A 155 10.83 -25.65 -10.13
C ARG A 155 11.63 -25.12 -11.33
N THR A 156 10.95 -24.64 -12.38
CA THR A 156 11.57 -24.10 -13.60
C THR A 156 11.68 -22.57 -13.61
N LEU A 157 11.35 -21.93 -12.49
CA LEU A 157 11.32 -20.47 -12.35
C LEU A 157 12.69 -19.85 -12.67
N LYS A 158 12.69 -18.82 -13.52
CA LYS A 158 13.91 -18.07 -13.89
C LYS A 158 14.05 -16.75 -13.14
N TYR A 159 12.94 -16.14 -12.77
CA TYR A 159 12.92 -14.85 -12.07
C TYR A 159 12.06 -14.89 -10.80
N LEU A 160 12.61 -14.37 -9.71
CA LEU A 160 11.87 -14.03 -8.49
C LEU A 160 11.92 -12.52 -8.27
N VAL A 161 10.75 -11.90 -8.07
CA VAL A 161 10.65 -10.49 -7.67
C VAL A 161 10.01 -10.39 -6.29
N LEU A 162 10.61 -9.59 -5.42
CA LEU A 162 10.08 -9.22 -4.11
C LEU A 162 9.78 -7.72 -4.15
N ASP A 163 8.52 -7.35 -4.41
CA ASP A 163 8.10 -5.94 -4.43
C ASP A 163 7.53 -5.51 -3.08
N GLU A 164 7.80 -4.26 -2.69
CA GLU A 164 7.56 -3.73 -1.35
C GLU A 164 8.07 -4.68 -0.23
N ALA A 165 9.34 -5.10 -0.34
CA ALA A 165 9.95 -6.13 0.51
C ALA A 165 9.94 -5.81 2.01
N ASP A 166 10.02 -4.54 2.39
CA ASP A 166 9.86 -4.10 3.78
C ASP A 166 8.46 -4.43 4.33
N ARG A 167 7.42 -4.34 3.51
CA ARG A 167 6.04 -4.68 3.90
C ARG A 167 5.78 -6.17 3.91
N LEU A 168 6.34 -6.90 2.95
CA LEU A 168 6.31 -8.37 2.96
C LEU A 168 6.76 -8.92 4.32
N LEU A 169 7.77 -8.32 4.94
CA LEU A 169 8.34 -8.76 6.22
C LEU A 169 7.67 -8.17 7.48
N ASN A 170 6.81 -7.15 7.32
CA ASN A 170 6.06 -6.53 8.42
C ASN A 170 4.67 -7.16 8.62
N LEU A 171 4.13 -7.83 7.60
CA LEU A 171 2.80 -8.46 7.63
C LEU A 171 2.85 -9.95 8.02
N ASP A 172 3.88 -10.36 8.78
CA ASP A 172 4.09 -11.74 9.23
C ASP A 172 4.20 -12.80 8.13
N PHE A 173 4.53 -12.40 6.89
CA PHE A 173 4.77 -13.36 5.79
C PHE A 173 6.16 -14.00 5.82
N GLU A 174 7.01 -13.70 6.81
CA GLU A 174 8.41 -14.18 6.88
C GLU A 174 8.49 -15.71 6.73
N LYS A 175 7.68 -16.45 7.49
CA LYS A 175 7.62 -17.93 7.39
C LYS A 175 7.18 -18.40 6.01
N ALA A 176 6.15 -17.76 5.45
CA ALA A 176 5.63 -18.16 4.14
C ALA A 176 6.66 -17.93 3.03
N ILE A 177 7.39 -16.81 3.09
CA ILE A 177 8.47 -16.49 2.15
C ILE A 177 9.61 -17.51 2.28
N ASP A 178 10.03 -17.84 3.51
CA ASP A 178 11.08 -18.84 3.73
C ASP A 178 10.69 -20.20 3.13
N ASP A 179 9.44 -20.63 3.27
CA ASP A 179 8.96 -21.90 2.71
C ASP A 179 8.81 -21.85 1.17
N ILE A 180 8.40 -20.71 0.61
CA ILE A 180 8.44 -20.48 -0.85
C ILE A 180 9.86 -20.57 -1.38
N LEU A 181 10.83 -19.91 -0.73
CA LEU A 181 12.24 -19.92 -1.14
C LEU A 181 12.84 -21.32 -1.15
N LYS A 182 12.35 -22.24 -0.30
CA LYS A 182 12.73 -23.66 -0.32
C LYS A 182 12.10 -24.45 -1.47
N ALA A 183 10.92 -24.02 -1.95
CA ALA A 183 10.16 -24.70 -2.99
C ALA A 183 10.55 -24.29 -4.43
N ILE A 184 11.26 -23.17 -4.60
CA ILE A 184 11.70 -22.62 -5.90
C ILE A 184 13.20 -22.89 -6.14
N PRO A 185 13.69 -22.88 -7.39
CA PRO A 185 15.10 -23.16 -7.71
C PRO A 185 16.04 -22.12 -7.10
N LYS A 186 17.23 -22.58 -6.66
CA LYS A 186 18.30 -21.69 -6.17
C LYS A 186 18.97 -20.91 -7.30
N GLU A 187 19.06 -21.50 -8.49
CA GLU A 187 19.58 -20.87 -9.70
C GLU A 187 18.45 -20.15 -10.43
N ARG A 188 18.36 -18.84 -10.16
CA ARG A 188 17.40 -17.91 -10.74
C ARG A 188 17.96 -16.50 -10.58
N ARG A 189 17.36 -15.52 -11.26
CA ARG A 189 17.60 -14.10 -10.98
C ARG A 189 16.61 -13.61 -9.96
N THR A 190 17.09 -12.83 -8.99
CA THR A 190 16.24 -12.25 -7.95
C THR A 190 16.32 -10.73 -7.99
N TYR A 191 15.16 -10.09 -7.97
CA TYR A 191 15.04 -8.64 -7.85
C TYR A 191 14.28 -8.29 -6.57
N LEU A 192 14.90 -7.49 -5.70
CA LEU A 192 14.29 -7.02 -4.46
C LEU A 192 14.07 -5.52 -4.57
N PHE A 193 12.81 -5.11 -4.49
CA PHE A 193 12.42 -3.71 -4.49
C PHE A 193 11.80 -3.33 -3.15
N SER A 194 12.32 -2.25 -2.55
CA SER A 194 11.85 -1.78 -1.25
C SER A 194 11.90 -0.26 -1.20
N ALA A 195 11.02 0.34 -0.39
CA ALA A 195 11.17 1.75 -0.05
C ALA A 195 12.23 1.95 1.04
N THR A 196 12.44 0.95 1.91
CA THR A 196 13.29 1.07 3.08
C THR A 196 14.16 -0.16 3.31
N MET A 197 15.38 0.05 3.85
CA MET A 197 16.27 -1.03 4.26
C MET A 197 16.20 -1.26 5.76
N THR A 198 15.30 -2.15 6.18
CA THR A 198 15.23 -2.63 7.57
C THR A 198 16.22 -3.77 7.80
N ASN A 199 16.50 -4.09 9.06
CA ASN A 199 17.29 -5.28 9.42
C ASN A 199 16.66 -6.58 8.88
N LYS A 200 15.32 -6.67 8.86
CA LYS A 200 14.60 -7.78 8.24
C LYS A 200 14.85 -7.86 6.74
N VAL A 201 14.78 -6.73 6.02
CA VAL A 201 15.07 -6.68 4.58
C VAL A 201 16.52 -7.07 4.29
N ASN A 202 17.48 -6.61 5.10
CA ASN A 202 18.89 -7.03 5.00
C ASN A 202 19.05 -8.55 5.17
N LYS A 203 18.32 -9.16 6.10
CA LYS A 203 18.34 -10.62 6.31
C LYS A 203 17.73 -11.35 5.10
N LEU A 204 16.58 -10.89 4.60
CA LEU A 204 15.95 -11.43 3.40
C LEU A 204 16.88 -11.32 2.19
N GLN A 205 17.56 -10.19 2.03
CA GLN A 205 18.52 -9.99 0.95
C GLN A 205 19.57 -11.10 0.93
N ARG A 206 20.19 -11.37 2.09
CA ARG A 206 21.25 -12.40 2.21
C ARG A 206 20.74 -13.81 1.92
N ALA A 207 19.45 -14.06 2.14
CA ALA A 207 18.84 -15.38 1.91
C ALA A 207 18.47 -15.62 0.45
N CYS A 208 18.12 -14.58 -0.32
CA CYS A 208 17.53 -14.75 -1.65
C CYS A 208 18.39 -14.24 -2.83
N LEU A 209 19.34 -13.34 -2.62
CA LEU A 209 20.14 -12.70 -3.68
C LEU A 209 21.59 -13.19 -3.73
N ARG A 210 22.22 -13.11 -4.91
CA ARG A 210 23.63 -13.46 -5.16
C ARG A 210 24.36 -12.28 -5.83
N ASN A 211 25.34 -11.70 -5.13
CA ASN A 211 26.13 -10.54 -5.57
C ASN A 211 25.29 -9.44 -6.26
N PRO A 212 24.24 -8.92 -5.58
CA PRO A 212 23.29 -8.02 -6.21
C PRO A 212 23.88 -6.63 -6.46
N VAL A 213 23.46 -6.00 -7.55
CA VAL A 213 23.69 -4.57 -7.77
C VAL A 213 22.67 -3.78 -6.96
N LYS A 214 23.15 -2.84 -6.16
CA LYS A 214 22.30 -2.01 -5.30
C LYS A 214 22.14 -0.62 -5.93
N ILE A 215 20.90 -0.23 -6.12
CA ILE A 215 20.49 1.00 -6.81
C ILE A 215 19.68 1.82 -5.82
N GLU A 216 20.14 3.04 -5.53
CA GLU A 216 19.52 3.95 -4.57
C GLU A 216 19.07 5.23 -5.29
N ALA A 217 17.83 5.24 -5.77
CA ALA A 217 17.28 6.39 -6.51
C ALA A 217 16.77 7.53 -5.59
N ALA A 218 16.89 7.39 -4.26
CA ALA A 218 16.52 8.41 -3.29
C ALA A 218 17.41 8.33 -2.03
N SER A 219 17.77 9.48 -1.47
CA SER A 219 18.38 9.56 -0.14
C SER A 219 17.44 8.92 0.90
N LYS A 220 18.01 8.15 1.83
CA LYS A 220 17.28 7.40 2.88
C LYS A 220 16.22 8.30 3.53
N TYR A 221 14.94 8.05 3.24
CA TYR A 221 13.78 8.73 3.82
C TYR A 221 13.52 10.19 3.42
N SER A 222 13.97 10.63 2.24
CA SER A 222 13.54 11.94 1.71
C SER A 222 12.16 11.90 1.06
N THR A 223 11.37 12.94 1.26
CA THR A 223 10.20 13.24 0.41
C THR A 223 10.64 14.01 -0.83
N VAL A 224 9.87 13.95 -1.93
CA VAL A 224 10.14 14.78 -3.11
C VAL A 224 10.13 16.27 -2.78
N ASP A 225 11.00 17.05 -3.44
CA ASP A 225 11.16 18.49 -3.14
C ASP A 225 9.91 19.32 -3.46
N THR A 226 9.09 18.85 -4.40
CA THR A 226 7.83 19.48 -4.80
C THR A 226 6.67 19.26 -3.81
N LEU A 227 6.91 18.47 -2.74
CA LEU A 227 5.92 18.18 -1.71
C LEU A 227 6.02 19.16 -0.54
N LYS A 228 5.02 20.05 -0.43
CA LYS A 228 4.84 20.90 0.74
C LYS A 228 4.24 20.08 1.88
N GLN A 229 4.97 19.99 3.00
CA GLN A 229 4.54 19.25 4.20
C GLN A 229 4.31 20.23 5.34
N GLN A 230 3.12 20.18 5.91
CA GLN A 230 2.71 21.04 7.01
C GLN A 230 2.05 20.21 8.12
N TYR A 231 2.04 20.76 9.32
CA TYR A 231 1.32 20.19 10.46
C TYR A 231 0.39 21.22 11.09
N ARG A 232 -0.61 20.78 11.85
CA ARG A 232 -1.41 21.66 12.70
C ARG A 232 -1.67 20.97 14.03
N PHE A 233 -1.19 21.57 15.11
CA PHE A 233 -1.38 21.04 16.46
C PHE A 233 -2.69 21.56 17.06
N ILE A 234 -3.64 20.66 17.32
CA ILE A 234 -5.01 21.00 17.71
C ILE A 234 -5.55 20.05 18.76
N PRO A 235 -6.37 20.52 19.71
CA PRO A 235 -7.10 19.64 20.61
C PRO A 235 -7.94 18.62 19.84
N ALA A 236 -7.93 17.36 20.29
CA ALA A 236 -8.63 16.26 19.61
C ALA A 236 -10.12 16.55 19.31
N LYS A 237 -10.79 17.34 20.16
CA LYS A 237 -12.20 17.73 19.98
C LYS A 237 -12.46 18.57 18.72
N TYR A 238 -11.46 19.28 18.20
CA TYR A 238 -11.59 20.18 17.06
C TYR A 238 -11.10 19.58 15.74
N LYS A 239 -10.55 18.35 15.73
CA LYS A 239 -10.01 17.71 14.51
C LYS A 239 -11.02 17.67 13.36
N ASP A 240 -12.28 17.36 13.65
CA ASP A 240 -13.34 17.33 12.62
C ASP A 240 -13.54 18.71 11.97
N CYS A 241 -13.44 19.80 12.74
CA CYS A 241 -13.60 21.16 12.24
C CYS A 241 -12.43 21.57 11.35
N TYR A 242 -11.20 21.31 11.79
CA TYR A 242 -9.99 21.58 11.00
C TYR A 242 -9.95 20.75 9.71
N LEU A 243 -10.37 19.48 9.77
CA LEU A 243 -10.49 18.66 8.55
C LEU A 243 -11.45 19.29 7.54
N VAL A 244 -12.64 19.73 7.99
CA VAL A 244 -13.64 20.36 7.13
C VAL A 244 -13.12 21.68 6.58
N TYR A 245 -12.51 22.52 7.42
CA TYR A 245 -11.91 23.79 7.01
C TYR A 245 -10.90 23.60 5.87
N ILE A 246 -9.91 22.71 6.04
CA ILE A 246 -8.88 22.44 5.03
C ILE A 246 -9.49 21.92 3.71
N LEU A 247 -10.46 21.00 3.80
CA LEU A 247 -11.12 20.45 2.62
C LEU A 247 -12.03 21.47 1.91
N THR A 248 -12.52 22.47 2.63
CA THR A 248 -13.32 23.57 2.06
C THR A 248 -12.43 24.62 1.40
N GLU A 249 -11.29 24.98 2.00
CA GLU A 249 -10.30 25.87 1.34
C GLU A 249 -9.78 25.27 0.04
N MET A 250 -9.52 23.97 0.03
CA MET A 250 -9.06 23.22 -1.15
C MET A 250 -10.23 22.59 -1.91
N SER A 251 -11.38 23.30 -2.00
CA SER A 251 -12.55 22.79 -2.69
C SER A 251 -12.24 22.45 -4.15
N GLY A 252 -12.71 21.29 -4.62
CA GLY A 252 -12.42 20.79 -5.97
C GLY A 252 -11.12 20.00 -6.11
N SER A 253 -10.16 20.14 -5.19
CA SER A 253 -8.94 19.32 -5.20
C SER A 253 -9.24 17.85 -4.87
N THR A 254 -8.48 16.94 -5.48
CA THR A 254 -8.50 15.52 -5.11
C THR A 254 -7.73 15.32 -3.82
N SER A 255 -8.38 14.71 -2.83
CA SER A 255 -7.85 14.61 -1.46
C SER A 255 -7.89 13.17 -0.96
N MET A 256 -6.83 12.77 -0.25
CA MET A 256 -6.75 11.49 0.42
C MET A 256 -6.56 11.68 1.93
N VAL A 257 -7.53 11.24 2.71
CA VAL A 257 -7.60 11.43 4.16
C VAL A 257 -7.33 10.11 4.87
N PHE A 258 -6.24 10.05 5.63
CA PHE A 258 -5.83 8.85 6.35
C PHE A 258 -6.33 8.83 7.78
N THR A 259 -7.07 7.77 8.11
CA THR A 259 -7.58 7.49 9.46
C THR A 259 -6.99 6.19 10.01
N ARG A 260 -6.92 6.05 11.33
CA ARG A 260 -6.38 4.85 11.99
C ARG A 260 -7.31 3.64 11.88
N THR A 261 -8.63 3.84 12.00
CA THR A 261 -9.61 2.74 12.11
C THR A 261 -10.64 2.77 10.98
N CYS A 262 -11.20 1.60 10.65
CA CYS A 262 -12.25 1.47 9.63
C CYS A 262 -13.54 2.21 10.04
N GLU A 263 -13.81 2.25 11.35
CA GLU A 263 -14.92 2.93 11.98
C GLU A 263 -14.79 4.44 11.80
N ALA A 264 -13.59 5.00 12.03
CA ALA A 264 -13.30 6.41 11.78
C ALA A 264 -13.44 6.75 10.30
N THR A 265 -12.92 5.90 9.39
CA THR A 265 -13.10 6.06 7.94
C THR A 265 -14.58 6.22 7.57
N ARG A 266 -15.43 5.35 8.10
CA ARG A 266 -16.87 5.37 7.85
C ARG A 266 -17.55 6.59 8.46
N LEU A 267 -17.26 6.89 9.73
CA LEU A 267 -17.85 8.02 10.44
C LEU A 267 -17.52 9.34 9.76
N LEU A 268 -16.25 9.61 9.48
CA LEU A 268 -15.83 10.84 8.81
C LEU A 268 -16.47 10.97 7.43
N SER A 269 -16.58 9.88 6.67
CA SER A 269 -17.22 9.93 5.35
C SER A 269 -18.69 10.36 5.41
N LEU A 270 -19.41 9.98 6.46
CA LEU A 270 -20.80 10.41 6.68
C LEU A 270 -20.88 11.87 7.15
N ILE A 271 -19.95 12.29 8.01
CA ILE A 271 -19.86 13.69 8.47
C ILE A 271 -19.66 14.61 7.27
N LEU A 272 -18.64 14.33 6.45
CA LEU A 272 -18.33 15.12 5.26
C LEU A 272 -19.51 15.15 4.27
N ARG A 273 -20.17 14.01 4.03
CA ARG A 273 -21.35 13.96 3.14
C ARG A 273 -22.54 14.76 3.67
N ASN A 274 -22.81 14.71 4.98
CA ASN A 274 -23.89 15.52 5.58
C ASN A 274 -23.57 17.02 5.50
N LEU A 275 -22.30 17.39 5.36
CA LEU A 275 -21.84 18.77 5.13
C LEU A 275 -21.73 19.13 3.64
N GLY A 276 -22.15 18.25 2.73
CA GLY A 276 -22.13 18.49 1.28
C GLY A 276 -20.82 18.16 0.57
N LEU A 277 -19.81 17.63 1.28
CA LEU A 277 -18.52 17.25 0.72
C LEU A 277 -18.59 15.83 0.14
N LYS A 278 -18.09 15.65 -1.09
CA LYS A 278 -18.15 14.39 -1.85
C LYS A 278 -17.08 13.40 -1.40
N ALA A 279 -17.29 12.83 -0.21
CA ALA A 279 -16.38 11.87 0.41
C ALA A 279 -16.73 10.41 0.13
N ILE A 280 -15.74 9.54 -0.04
CA ILE A 280 -15.93 8.10 -0.18
C ILE A 280 -14.99 7.29 0.73
N PRO A 281 -15.52 6.39 1.58
CA PRO A 281 -14.68 5.56 2.44
C PRO A 281 -14.15 4.35 1.66
N ILE A 282 -12.88 4.01 1.88
CA ILE A 282 -12.26 2.74 1.48
C ILE A 282 -11.60 2.13 2.73
N SER A 283 -12.12 1.00 3.18
CA SER A 283 -11.64 0.32 4.39
C SER A 283 -11.42 -1.18 4.16
N GLY A 284 -10.61 -1.81 5.02
CA GLY A 284 -10.33 -3.26 4.93
C GLY A 284 -11.54 -4.16 5.21
N GLN A 285 -12.60 -3.61 5.82
CA GLN A 285 -13.87 -4.33 6.06
C GLN A 285 -14.78 -4.37 4.81
N MET A 286 -14.44 -3.64 3.75
CA MET A 286 -15.19 -3.66 2.51
C MET A 286 -14.82 -4.87 1.66
N SER A 287 -15.81 -5.49 1.01
CA SER A 287 -15.53 -6.50 -0.01
C SER A 287 -14.72 -5.89 -1.16
N GLN A 288 -13.93 -6.72 -1.85
CA GLN A 288 -13.08 -6.27 -2.96
C GLN A 288 -13.87 -5.55 -4.04
N ALA A 289 -15.03 -6.09 -4.45
CA ALA A 289 -15.92 -5.45 -5.42
C ALA A 289 -16.37 -4.04 -4.96
N LYS A 290 -16.66 -3.85 -3.67
CA LYS A 290 -17.03 -2.54 -3.13
C LYS A 290 -15.84 -1.58 -3.08
N ARG A 291 -14.63 -2.07 -2.78
CA ARG A 291 -13.40 -1.26 -2.81
C ARG A 291 -13.09 -0.78 -4.22
N LEU A 292 -13.16 -1.67 -5.21
CA LEU A 292 -12.97 -1.33 -6.63
C LEU A 292 -14.05 -0.35 -7.13
N GLY A 293 -15.32 -0.59 -6.79
CA GLY A 293 -16.40 0.34 -7.12
C GLY A 293 -16.17 1.73 -6.51
N ALA A 294 -15.73 1.81 -5.25
CA ALA A 294 -15.40 3.08 -4.61
C ALA A 294 -14.20 3.77 -5.26
N LEU A 295 -13.16 3.03 -5.63
CA LEU A 295 -12.02 3.54 -6.35
C LEU A 295 -12.42 4.08 -7.73
N ASN A 296 -13.28 3.38 -8.46
CA ASN A 296 -13.74 3.81 -9.78
C ASN A 296 -14.51 5.12 -9.70
N LYS A 297 -15.37 5.30 -8.69
CA LYS A 297 -16.05 6.59 -8.45
C LYS A 297 -15.09 7.73 -8.17
N PHE A 298 -14.02 7.46 -7.44
CA PHE A 298 -12.97 8.45 -7.19
C PHE A 298 -12.20 8.78 -8.48
N LYS A 299 -11.80 7.76 -9.26
CA LYS A 299 -11.12 7.93 -10.55
C LYS A 299 -11.98 8.69 -11.57
N ALA A 300 -13.29 8.47 -11.56
CA ALA A 300 -14.25 9.13 -12.44
C ALA A 300 -14.58 10.58 -12.02
N GLY A 301 -14.10 11.05 -10.87
CA GLY A 301 -14.39 12.38 -10.36
C GLY A 301 -15.79 12.54 -9.73
N GLU A 302 -16.55 11.46 -9.55
CA GLU A 302 -17.84 11.50 -8.82
C GLU A 302 -17.64 11.92 -7.36
N CYS A 303 -16.51 11.51 -6.77
CA CYS A 303 -16.05 11.88 -5.44
C CYS A 303 -14.61 12.36 -5.52
N ASN A 304 -14.30 13.51 -4.93
CA ASN A 304 -12.94 14.06 -4.90
C ASN A 304 -12.24 13.85 -3.55
N ILE A 305 -12.92 13.30 -2.53
CA ILE A 305 -12.32 13.03 -1.22
C ILE A 305 -12.38 11.54 -0.91
N MET A 306 -11.22 10.88 -0.85
CA MET A 306 -11.10 9.49 -0.42
C MET A 306 -10.67 9.43 1.03
N ILE A 307 -11.42 8.74 1.89
CA ILE A 307 -11.02 8.48 3.27
C ILE A 307 -10.63 7.02 3.37
N CYS A 308 -9.47 6.72 3.96
CA CYS A 308 -8.98 5.35 4.03
C CYS A 308 -8.12 5.08 5.26
N THR A 309 -7.97 3.80 5.59
CA THR A 309 -6.88 3.33 6.46
C THR A 309 -5.64 3.02 5.63
N ASP A 310 -4.48 2.93 6.29
CA ASP A 310 -3.23 2.53 5.64
C ASP A 310 -3.40 1.23 4.85
N VAL A 311 -3.95 0.19 5.47
CA VAL A 311 -4.16 -1.12 4.82
C VAL A 311 -5.08 -1.00 3.61
N ALA A 312 -6.14 -0.20 3.72
CA ALA A 312 -7.16 -0.11 2.66
C ALA A 312 -6.71 0.70 1.45
N SER A 313 -5.80 1.65 1.66
CA SER A 313 -5.18 2.46 0.60
C SER A 313 -4.07 1.73 -0.18
N ARG A 314 -3.49 0.69 0.43
CA ARG A 314 -2.34 -0.03 -0.13
C ARG A 314 -2.78 -0.96 -1.26
N GLY A 315 -1.97 -1.00 -2.30
CA GLY A 315 -2.19 -1.80 -3.51
C GLY A 315 -3.32 -1.33 -4.42
N LEU A 316 -4.17 -0.38 -4.02
CA LEU A 316 -5.11 0.23 -4.95
C LEU A 316 -4.37 1.17 -5.90
N ASP A 317 -4.77 1.17 -7.18
CA ASP A 317 -4.19 2.06 -8.19
C ASP A 317 -4.83 3.41 -8.05
N ILE A 318 -4.40 4.13 -7.03
CA ILE A 318 -4.94 5.44 -6.73
C ILE A 318 -4.11 6.43 -7.53
N PRO A 319 -4.74 7.22 -8.43
CA PRO A 319 -4.05 8.27 -9.14
C PRO A 319 -3.42 9.25 -8.14
N SER A 320 -2.35 9.93 -8.53
CA SER A 320 -1.78 10.96 -7.66
C SER A 320 -2.84 12.00 -7.33
N VAL A 321 -2.99 12.29 -6.04
CA VAL A 321 -3.92 13.28 -5.52
C VAL A 321 -3.23 14.62 -5.31
N ASP A 322 -4.00 15.70 -5.26
CA ASP A 322 -3.48 17.05 -5.02
C ASP A 322 -3.10 17.26 -3.56
N MET A 323 -3.87 16.64 -2.64
CA MET A 323 -3.67 16.78 -1.20
C MET A 323 -3.76 15.45 -0.45
N VAL A 324 -2.87 15.27 0.53
CA VAL A 324 -2.92 14.20 1.53
C VAL A 324 -3.16 14.83 2.90
N ILE A 325 -4.15 14.33 3.64
CA ILE A 325 -4.40 14.73 5.02
C ILE A 325 -4.17 13.52 5.93
N ASN A 326 -3.18 13.59 6.80
CA ASN A 326 -3.07 12.66 7.92
C ASN A 326 -4.06 13.13 9.00
N TYR A 327 -5.30 12.66 8.91
CA TYR A 327 -6.28 12.93 9.96
C TYR A 327 -5.79 12.32 11.26
N ASP A 328 -5.35 11.06 11.26
CA ASP A 328 -4.66 10.44 12.40
C ASP A 328 -3.18 10.25 12.08
N ILE A 329 -2.28 10.62 13.00
CA ILE A 329 -0.84 10.42 12.81
C ILE A 329 -0.51 8.92 12.81
N PRO A 330 0.28 8.43 11.83
CA PRO A 330 0.66 7.02 11.78
C PRO A 330 1.55 6.67 13.00
N THR A 331 1.34 5.50 13.58
CA THR A 331 2.11 5.02 14.73
C THR A 331 3.53 4.59 14.35
N ASN A 332 3.79 4.36 13.06
CA ASN A 332 5.11 4.10 12.50
C ASN A 332 5.49 5.26 11.56
N SER A 333 6.59 5.95 11.85
CA SER A 333 7.05 7.09 11.05
C SER A 333 7.32 6.75 9.59
N LYS A 334 7.61 5.49 9.24
CA LYS A 334 7.77 5.06 7.84
C LYS A 334 6.47 5.08 7.06
N ASP A 335 5.34 4.84 7.73
CA ASP A 335 4.02 4.92 7.10
C ASP A 335 3.70 6.34 6.65
N TYR A 336 4.23 7.36 7.33
CA TYR A 336 4.10 8.76 6.91
C TYR A 336 4.62 8.98 5.48
N ILE A 337 5.84 8.51 5.18
CA ILE A 337 6.45 8.62 3.84
C ILE A 337 5.55 7.99 2.78
N HIS A 338 4.94 6.84 3.10
CA HIS A 338 4.04 6.14 2.18
C HIS A 338 2.71 6.84 1.95
N ARG A 339 2.19 7.53 2.98
CA ARG A 339 0.97 8.31 2.89
C ARG A 339 1.19 9.57 2.07
N VAL A 340 2.21 10.37 2.42
CA VAL A 340 2.46 11.64 1.74
C VAL A 340 3.00 11.44 0.32
N GLY A 341 3.65 10.31 0.04
CA GLY A 341 4.00 9.89 -1.32
C GLY A 341 2.81 9.51 -2.22
N ARG A 342 1.57 9.79 -1.82
CA ARG A 342 0.35 9.69 -2.67
C ARG A 342 0.07 10.98 -3.45
N THR A 343 0.71 12.08 -3.07
CA THR A 343 0.70 13.34 -3.80
C THR A 343 2.09 13.64 -4.37
N ALA A 344 2.24 14.76 -5.08
CA ALA A 344 3.50 15.22 -5.67
C ALA A 344 4.22 14.18 -6.58
N ARG A 345 3.47 13.37 -7.32
CA ARG A 345 4.04 12.37 -8.25
C ARG A 345 4.23 12.93 -9.66
N ALA A 346 5.17 12.33 -10.40
CA ALA A 346 5.43 12.63 -11.80
C ALA A 346 5.70 14.12 -12.07
N GLY A 347 6.53 14.75 -11.22
CA GLY A 347 6.93 16.15 -11.35
C GLY A 347 5.91 17.19 -10.89
N ARG A 348 4.71 16.77 -10.44
CA ARG A 348 3.71 17.69 -9.87
C ARG A 348 4.07 18.14 -8.46
N SER A 349 3.59 19.31 -8.06
CA SER A 349 3.55 19.75 -6.67
C SER A 349 2.41 19.05 -5.92
N GLY A 350 2.52 19.01 -4.60
CA GLY A 350 1.50 18.42 -3.74
C GLY A 350 1.53 18.99 -2.32
N LEU A 351 0.41 18.85 -1.62
CA LEU A 351 0.28 19.29 -0.23
C LEU A 351 0.02 18.08 0.69
N ALA A 352 0.77 18.00 1.79
CA ALA A 352 0.51 17.06 2.87
C ALA A 352 0.30 17.80 4.20
N VAL A 353 -0.87 17.63 4.81
CA VAL A 353 -1.21 18.25 6.11
C VAL A 353 -1.40 17.17 7.18
N SER A 354 -0.70 17.31 8.30
CA SER A 354 -0.83 16.42 9.46
C SER A 354 -1.60 17.09 10.60
N LEU A 355 -2.76 16.54 10.96
CA LEU A 355 -3.53 17.01 12.12
C LEU A 355 -3.05 16.29 13.38
N VAL A 356 -2.27 16.99 14.20
CA VAL A 356 -1.63 16.44 15.40
C VAL A 356 -2.45 16.85 16.62
N ASN A 357 -2.83 15.90 17.47
CA ASN A 357 -3.45 16.20 18.75
C ASN A 357 -2.53 15.86 19.94
N GLN A 358 -2.99 16.17 21.15
CA GLN A 358 -2.22 15.98 22.38
C GLN A 358 -1.78 14.53 22.65
N TYR A 359 -2.46 13.53 22.05
CA TYR A 359 -2.15 12.11 22.20
C TYR A 359 -1.23 11.57 21.10
N GLU A 360 -1.00 12.35 20.04
CA GLU A 360 -0.30 11.93 18.83
C GLU A 360 1.05 12.64 18.65
N LEU A 361 1.40 13.52 19.60
CA LEU A 361 2.61 14.35 19.53
C LEU A 361 3.90 13.52 19.45
N GLU A 362 4.01 12.43 20.23
CA GLU A 362 5.21 11.57 20.19
C GLU A 362 5.42 10.93 18.82
N TRP A 363 4.34 10.40 18.20
CA TRP A 363 4.41 9.83 16.85
C TRP A 363 4.75 10.89 15.80
N TYR A 364 4.25 12.12 15.98
CA TYR A 364 4.61 13.25 15.12
C TYR A 364 6.10 13.60 15.22
N LEU A 365 6.66 13.70 16.43
CA LEU A 365 8.08 14.00 16.62
C LEU A 365 8.98 12.91 16.00
N GLN A 366 8.57 11.64 16.05
CA GLN A 366 9.27 10.55 15.36
C GLN A 366 9.26 10.71 13.84
N ILE A 367 8.23 11.34 13.27
CA ILE A 367 8.16 11.65 11.83
C ILE A 367 9.18 12.74 11.50
N GLU A 368 9.18 13.86 12.22
CA GLU A 368 10.17 14.95 12.03
C GLU A 368 11.61 14.44 12.15
N GLN A 369 11.87 13.58 13.15
CA GLN A 369 13.16 12.94 13.33
C GLN A 369 13.54 12.04 12.14
N LEU A 370 12.59 11.27 11.60
CA LEU A 370 12.83 10.39 10.44
C LEU A 370 13.15 11.20 9.17
N ILE A 371 12.42 12.28 8.91
CA ILE A 371 12.62 13.14 7.73
C ILE A 371 13.77 14.12 7.88
N GLY A 372 14.28 14.31 9.11
CA GLY A 372 15.40 15.21 9.40
C GLY A 372 15.08 16.70 9.25
N LYS A 373 13.79 17.09 9.27
CA LYS A 373 13.34 18.48 9.18
C LYS A 373 12.10 18.73 10.03
N LYS A 374 11.98 19.97 10.53
CA LYS A 374 10.74 20.45 11.15
C LYS A 374 9.74 20.84 10.07
N LEU A 375 8.48 20.48 10.25
CA LEU A 375 7.42 20.86 9.31
C LEU A 375 6.91 22.26 9.63
N GLU A 376 6.48 22.98 8.61
CA GLU A 376 5.83 24.28 8.81
C GLU A 376 4.42 24.10 9.34
N GLU A 377 3.94 25.06 10.13
CA GLU A 377 2.55 25.03 10.56
C GLU A 377 1.61 25.35 9.39
N TYR A 378 0.48 24.66 9.31
CA TYR A 378 -0.56 24.95 8.35
C TYR A 378 -1.31 26.21 8.79
N PRO A 379 -1.41 27.25 7.94
CA PRO A 379 -2.09 28.48 8.31
C PRO A 379 -3.59 28.21 8.41
N ALA A 380 -4.13 28.31 9.62
CA ALA A 380 -5.55 28.20 9.87
C ALA A 380 -5.89 29.08 11.09
N GLU A 381 -6.70 30.10 10.87
CA GLU A 381 -7.13 31.00 11.94
C GLU A 381 -8.19 30.30 12.80
N GLU A 382 -7.93 30.16 14.10
CA GLU A 382 -8.79 29.37 14.99
C GLU A 382 -10.23 29.92 15.01
N ALA A 383 -10.38 31.25 15.01
CA ALA A 383 -11.69 31.90 14.96
C ALA A 383 -12.50 31.47 13.73
N GLU A 384 -11.86 31.35 12.56
CA GLU A 384 -12.53 30.95 11.33
C GLU A 384 -12.94 29.48 11.35
N VAL A 385 -12.04 28.61 11.82
CA VAL A 385 -12.31 27.18 11.94
C VAL A 385 -13.47 26.93 12.92
N LEU A 386 -13.51 27.67 14.03
CA LEU A 386 -14.54 27.49 15.05
C LEU A 386 -15.92 27.98 14.63
N MET A 387 -16.04 28.81 13.57
CA MET A 387 -17.34 29.11 12.95
C MET A 387 -18.04 27.85 12.41
N LEU A 388 -17.28 26.79 12.11
CA LEU A 388 -17.83 25.51 11.63
C LEU A 388 -18.31 24.60 12.76
N LEU A 389 -18.01 24.92 14.02
CA LEU A 389 -18.14 23.99 15.16
C LEU A 389 -19.55 23.44 15.33
N GLU A 390 -20.58 24.29 15.27
CA GLU A 390 -21.98 23.89 15.43
C GLU A 390 -22.40 22.95 14.30
N ARG A 391 -22.21 23.37 13.04
CA ARG A 391 -22.56 22.59 11.85
C ARG A 391 -21.85 21.22 11.82
N VAL A 392 -20.57 21.20 12.16
CA VAL A 392 -19.77 19.96 12.19
C VAL A 392 -20.25 19.04 13.33
N SER A 393 -20.58 19.59 14.49
CA SER A 393 -21.10 18.83 15.63
C SER A 393 -22.46 18.20 15.32
N ASP A 394 -23.35 18.92 14.65
CA ASP A 394 -24.63 18.38 14.20
C ASP A 394 -24.47 17.29 13.16
N ALA A 395 -23.61 17.50 12.15
CA ALA A 395 -23.30 16.49 11.15
C ALA A 395 -22.73 15.21 11.78
N LYS A 396 -21.91 15.36 12.82
CA LYS A 396 -21.37 14.25 13.63
C LYS A 396 -22.45 13.50 14.39
N ARG A 397 -23.36 14.21 15.07
CA ARG A 397 -24.50 13.62 15.79
C ARG A 397 -25.38 12.81 14.85
N ILE A 398 -25.77 13.39 13.70
CA ILE A 398 -26.58 12.72 12.67
C ILE A 398 -25.86 11.48 12.13
N SER A 399 -24.55 11.57 11.86
CA SER A 399 -23.76 10.44 11.35
C SER A 399 -23.69 9.29 12.35
N GLN A 400 -23.52 9.58 13.63
CA GLN A 400 -23.50 8.57 14.69
C GLN A 400 -24.86 7.87 14.84
N MET A 401 -25.97 8.61 14.75
CA MET A 401 -27.33 8.04 14.76
C MET A 401 -27.53 7.07 13.58
N LYS A 402 -27.20 7.48 12.35
CA LYS A 402 -27.29 6.63 11.14
C LYS A 402 -26.47 5.34 11.27
N ILE A 403 -25.28 5.42 11.88
CA ILE A 403 -24.45 4.24 12.13
C ILE A 403 -25.13 3.30 13.13
N LYS A 404 -25.64 3.82 14.26
CA LYS A 404 -26.32 3.00 15.27
C LYS A 404 -27.57 2.30 14.71
N GLU A 405 -28.39 3.00 13.95
CA GLU A 405 -29.59 2.44 13.28
C GLU A 405 -29.23 1.33 12.27
N SER A 406 -28.12 1.50 11.55
CA SER A 406 -27.64 0.45 10.62
C SER A 406 -27.25 -0.84 11.36
N PHE A 407 -26.76 -0.74 12.60
CA PHE A 407 -26.42 -1.91 13.42
C PHE A 407 -27.66 -2.56 14.04
N THR A 408 -28.64 -1.78 14.47
CA THR A 408 -29.90 -2.33 15.03
C THR A 408 -30.74 -3.01 13.96
N ASN A 409 -30.84 -2.44 12.75
CA ASN A 409 -31.56 -3.07 11.64
C ASN A 409 -30.89 -4.36 11.13
N LYS A 410 -29.55 -4.44 11.17
CA LYS A 410 -28.84 -5.70 10.90
C LYS A 410 -29.09 -6.78 11.96
N ARG A 411 -29.28 -6.38 13.23
CA ARG A 411 -29.66 -7.31 14.31
C ARG A 411 -31.11 -7.77 14.18
N LYS A 412 -32.04 -6.89 13.80
CA LYS A 412 -33.45 -7.25 13.53
C LYS A 412 -33.58 -8.20 12.33
N ARG A 413 -32.91 -7.92 11.21
CA ARG A 413 -32.92 -8.80 10.03
C ARG A 413 -32.30 -10.18 10.27
N ARG A 414 -31.34 -10.29 11.19
CA ARG A 414 -30.81 -11.59 11.64
C ARG A 414 -31.72 -12.31 12.64
N GLY A 415 -32.71 -11.62 13.23
CA GLY A 415 -33.69 -12.22 14.13
C GLY A 415 -35.01 -12.60 13.45
N GLU A 416 -35.21 -12.21 12.18
CA GLU A 416 -36.40 -12.53 11.39
C GLU A 416 -36.16 -13.62 10.34
N ASP A 417 -34.92 -14.09 10.14
CA ASP A 417 -34.57 -15.03 9.06
C ASP A 417 -33.75 -16.26 9.51
N ASP A 418 -33.55 -16.49 10.82
CA ASP A 418 -32.92 -17.71 11.32
C ASP A 418 -33.65 -18.20 12.59
N GLY A 419 -34.62 -19.09 12.36
CA GLY A 419 -34.88 -20.16 13.30
C GLY A 419 -33.72 -21.15 13.21
N GLU A 420 -33.14 -21.44 14.37
CA GLU A 420 -32.11 -22.47 14.65
C GLU A 420 -30.67 -22.19 14.17
N ASP A 421 -29.75 -22.40 15.12
CA ASP A 421 -28.30 -22.57 14.98
C ASP A 421 -27.41 -21.35 14.67
N ASP A 422 -27.13 -20.51 15.69
CA ASP A 422 -25.73 -20.10 16.04
C ASP A 422 -25.67 -19.15 17.26
N ALA A 423 -26.34 -19.52 18.36
CA ALA A 423 -26.26 -18.79 19.62
C ALA A 423 -25.12 -19.32 20.54
N GLU A 424 -23.89 -19.54 20.03
CA GLU A 424 -22.81 -20.03 20.91
C GLU A 424 -21.40 -19.43 20.74
N ARG A 425 -21.15 -18.48 19.84
CA ARG A 425 -19.77 -17.98 19.62
C ARG A 425 -19.41 -16.56 20.08
N LEU A 426 -20.29 -15.84 20.77
CA LEU A 426 -20.00 -14.47 21.23
C LEU A 426 -20.09 -14.23 22.75
N ALA A 427 -20.26 -15.28 23.56
CA ALA A 427 -20.34 -15.17 25.03
C ALA A 427 -19.05 -15.55 25.79
N ILE A 428 -17.96 -15.93 25.11
CA ILE A 428 -16.75 -16.44 25.77
C ILE A 428 -15.68 -15.35 26.05
N SER A 429 -15.81 -14.13 25.50
CA SER A 429 -14.81 -13.07 25.74
C SER A 429 -15.04 -12.22 27.01
N HIS A 430 -16.15 -12.37 27.72
CA HIS A 430 -16.47 -11.51 28.88
C HIS A 430 -16.61 -12.23 30.23
N LYS A 431 -16.20 -13.50 30.35
CA LYS A 431 -16.21 -14.21 31.64
C LYS A 431 -14.84 -14.54 32.25
N ASN A 432 -13.72 -14.21 31.61
CA ASN A 432 -12.38 -14.52 32.13
C ASN A 432 -11.66 -13.39 32.89
N SER A 433 -12.32 -12.27 33.21
CA SER A 433 -11.71 -11.21 34.05
C SER A 433 -12.18 -11.21 35.51
N HIS A 434 -13.06 -12.12 35.94
CA HIS A 434 -13.58 -12.18 37.31
C HIS A 434 -13.58 -13.61 37.87
N LYS A 435 -12.40 -14.23 37.96
CA LYS A 435 -12.17 -15.42 38.80
C LYS A 435 -10.66 -15.63 39.02
N ASN A 436 -10.02 -14.70 39.72
CA ASN A 436 -8.75 -14.97 40.39
C ASN A 436 -8.57 -14.05 41.61
N SER A 437 -9.53 -14.12 42.53
CA SER A 437 -9.32 -13.66 43.91
C SER A 437 -10.32 -14.37 44.81
N LYS A 438 -9.91 -15.53 45.35
CA LYS A 438 -10.29 -16.10 46.66
C LYS A 438 -10.02 -17.61 46.65
N GLY A 439 -9.09 -18.05 47.51
CA GLY A 439 -9.17 -19.37 48.12
C GLY A 439 -7.95 -20.28 48.01
N SER A 440 -6.84 -19.96 48.68
CA SER A 440 -5.96 -20.99 49.25
C SER A 440 -5.25 -20.47 50.51
N LYS A 441 -5.98 -20.49 51.63
CA LYS A 441 -5.39 -20.52 52.98
C LYS A 441 -5.71 -21.88 53.59
N LYS A 442 -4.67 -22.71 53.75
CA LYS A 442 -4.40 -23.54 54.95
C LYS A 442 -3.23 -24.47 54.62
N PHE A 443 -2.06 -24.23 55.23
CA PHE A 443 -1.38 -25.23 56.07
C PHE A 443 -0.44 -24.50 57.06
N ARG A 444 -0.35 -25.09 58.25
CA ARG A 444 0.08 -24.53 59.55
C ARG A 444 1.60 -24.43 59.72
N ASN A 445 1.98 -23.41 60.50
CA ASN A 445 3.06 -23.37 61.50
C ASN A 445 3.85 -24.67 61.76
N LYS A 446 5.18 -24.54 61.80
CA LYS A 446 5.93 -24.75 63.05
C LYS A 446 7.30 -24.05 63.03
N GLN A 447 7.59 -23.42 64.16
CA GLN A 447 8.91 -22.97 64.66
C GLN A 447 9.96 -24.06 64.42
N ARG A 448 11.24 -23.77 64.15
CA ARG A 448 12.20 -22.97 64.93
C ARG A 448 13.37 -22.60 64.03
#